data_AF-A0A7V1NBB8-F1
#
_entry.id   AF-A0A7V1NBB8-F1
#
_cell.length_a   1.000
_cell.length_b   1.000
_cell.length_c   1.000
_cell.angle_alpha   90.00
_cell.angle_beta   90.00
_cell.angle_gamma   90.00
#
_symmetry.space_group_name_H-M   'P 1'
#
loop_
_entity.id
_entity.type
_entity.pdbx_description
1 polymer ?
#
loop_
_entity_poly.entity_id
_entity_poly.type
_entity_poly.pdbx_seq_one_letter_code
_entity_poly.pdbx_strand_id
1 'polypeptide(L)'
;MGQRYFEHLYAEVCTALGHRVPRYDLWLRVWEAGADPSELTREHVRAFLESQLPGLLAEEGRFLDRKALRRLEKRVLDFDPRHPTPEERFGRPIAGTT
;
A
#
# COMPACT_ATOMS: atom_id res chain seq x y z
N MET A 1 5.44 12.21 -5.51
CA MET A 1 4.48 11.97 -4.40
C MET A 1 3.83 10.58 -4.49
N GLY A 2 3.56 10.04 -5.68
CA GLY A 2 2.91 8.71 -5.80
C GLY A 2 3.75 7.54 -5.30
N GLN A 3 5.10 7.62 -5.38
CA GLN A 3 5.98 6.61 -4.75
C GLN A 3 5.68 6.42 -3.25
N ARG A 4 5.36 7.49 -2.51
CA ARG A 4 4.97 7.38 -1.09
C ARG A 4 3.64 6.67 -0.87
N TYR A 5 2.68 6.87 -1.78
CA TYR A 5 1.41 6.14 -1.76
C TYR A 5 1.63 4.65 -2.02
N PHE A 6 2.50 4.30 -2.96
CA PHE A 6 2.83 2.90 -3.23
C PHE A 6 3.48 2.22 -2.03
N GLU A 7 4.46 2.86 -1.38
CA GLU A 7 5.09 2.33 -0.16
C GLU A 7 4.06 2.12 0.95
N HIS A 8 3.19 3.11 1.18
CA HIS A 8 2.15 3.01 2.22
C HIS A 8 1.15 1.91 1.91
N LEU A 9 0.69 1.81 0.65
CA LEU A 9 -0.16 0.72 0.19
C LEU A 9 0.51 -0.65 0.42
N TYR A 10 1.78 -0.78 0.06
CA TYR A 10 2.56 -2.01 0.24
C TYR A 10 2.66 -2.40 1.71
N ALA A 11 3.03 -1.46 2.58
CA ALA A 11 3.15 -1.68 4.01
C ALA A 11 1.82 -2.11 4.66
N GLU A 12 0.72 -1.44 4.32
CA GLU A 12 -0.61 -1.76 4.86
C GLU A 12 -1.13 -3.10 4.33
N VAL A 13 -0.91 -3.44 3.06
CA VAL A 13 -1.27 -4.75 2.49
C VAL A 13 -0.49 -5.87 3.19
N CYS A 14 0.83 -5.73 3.34
CA CYS A 14 1.64 -6.71 4.08
C CYS A 14 1.17 -6.86 5.53
N THR A 15 0.85 -5.75 6.19
CA THR A 15 0.36 -5.73 7.57
C THR A 15 -1.00 -6.42 7.69
N ALA A 16 -1.93 -6.14 6.77
CA ALA A 16 -3.24 -6.77 6.75
C ALA A 16 -3.15 -8.29 6.50
N LEU A 17 -2.20 -8.71 5.67
CA LEU A 17 -1.95 -10.10 5.33
C LEU A 17 -1.12 -10.87 6.36
N GLY A 18 -0.45 -10.17 7.28
CA GLY A 18 0.45 -10.78 8.28
C GLY A 18 1.73 -11.38 7.70
N HIS A 19 2.05 -11.11 6.43
CA HIS A 19 3.27 -11.55 5.77
C HIS A 19 3.64 -10.60 4.62
N ARG A 20 4.85 -10.74 4.07
CA ARG A 20 5.30 -9.91 2.96
C ARG A 20 4.82 -10.50 1.64
N VAL A 21 4.12 -9.68 0.85
CA VAL A 21 3.88 -9.96 -0.56
C VAL A 21 5.10 -9.50 -1.39
N PRO A 22 5.37 -10.14 -2.54
CA PRO A 22 6.38 -9.63 -3.46
C PRO A 22 6.02 -8.21 -3.91
N ARG A 23 6.93 -7.27 -3.69
CA ARG A 23 6.71 -5.86 -4.02
C ARG A 23 6.45 -5.65 -5.51
N TYR A 24 7.14 -6.41 -6.35
CA TYR A 24 6.97 -6.36 -7.80
C TYR A 24 5.58 -6.81 -8.23
N ASP A 25 5.02 -7.85 -7.59
CA ASP A 25 3.68 -8.34 -7.93
C ASP A 25 2.61 -7.31 -7.58
N LEU A 26 2.73 -6.67 -6.41
CA LEU A 26 1.84 -5.56 -6.05
C LEU A 26 1.98 -4.39 -7.04
N TRP A 27 3.20 -4.07 -7.46
CA TRP A 27 3.48 -3.03 -8.44
C TRP A 27 2.80 -3.33 -9.79
N LEU A 28 2.94 -4.56 -10.28
CA LEU A 28 2.34 -5.00 -11.53
C LEU A 28 0.81 -4.94 -11.46
N ARG A 29 0.21 -5.35 -10.34
CA ARG A 29 -1.24 -5.32 -10.15
C ARG A 29 -1.83 -3.92 -10.13
N VAL A 30 -1.11 -2.97 -9.53
CA VAL A 30 -1.50 -1.56 -9.59
C VAL A 30 -1.44 -1.05 -11.03
N TRP A 31 -0.41 -1.44 -11.77
CA TRP A 31 -0.27 -1.10 -13.18
C TRP A 31 -1.37 -1.71 -14.06
N GLU A 32 -1.71 -2.98 -13.84
CA GLU A 32 -2.83 -3.68 -14.50
C GLU A 32 -4.19 -3.10 -14.12
N ALA A 33 -4.32 -2.45 -12.96
CA ALA A 33 -5.50 -1.68 -12.57
C ALA A 33 -5.64 -0.35 -13.33
N GLY A 34 -4.68 -0.01 -14.20
CA GLY A 34 -4.67 1.23 -14.98
C GLY A 34 -4.07 2.43 -14.23
N ALA A 35 -3.35 2.20 -13.14
CA ALA A 35 -2.70 3.26 -12.37
C ALA A 35 -1.18 3.18 -12.47
N ASP A 36 -0.49 4.32 -12.52
CA ASP A 36 0.97 4.34 -12.38
C ASP A 36 1.34 4.28 -10.88
N PRO A 37 2.10 3.25 -10.42
CA PRO A 37 2.58 3.16 -9.05
C PRO A 37 3.42 4.38 -8.60
N SER A 38 4.06 5.08 -9.54
CA SER A 38 4.88 6.28 -9.27
C SER A 38 4.03 7.54 -9.08
N GLU A 39 2.80 7.52 -9.59
CA GLU A 39 1.84 8.63 -9.61
C GLU A 39 0.49 8.24 -8.97
N LEU A 40 0.51 7.28 -8.04
CA LEU A 40 -0.68 6.84 -7.32
C LEU A 40 -1.40 8.01 -6.64
N THR A 41 -2.71 8.04 -6.86
CA THR A 41 -3.65 8.95 -6.19
C THR A 41 -4.57 8.14 -5.28
N ARG A 42 -5.31 8.82 -4.41
CA ARG A 42 -6.30 8.21 -3.53
C ARG A 42 -7.39 7.45 -4.32
N GLU A 43 -7.77 7.95 -5.49
CA GLU A 43 -8.78 7.33 -6.35
C GLU A 43 -8.26 6.05 -7.00
N HIS A 44 -7.02 6.07 -7.49
CA HIS A 44 -6.35 4.87 -8.01
C HIS A 44 -6.25 3.77 -6.94
N VAL A 45 -5.87 4.15 -5.72
CA VAL A 45 -5.82 3.23 -4.58
C VAL A 45 -7.20 2.63 -4.29
N ARG A 46 -8.26 3.46 -4.23
CA ARG A 46 -9.63 2.98 -4.01
C ARG A 46 -10.01 1.95 -5.08
N ALA A 47 -9.81 2.28 -6.35
CA ALA A 47 -10.11 1.39 -7.46
C ALA A 47 -9.35 0.06 -7.37
N PHE A 48 -8.07 0.09 -7.01
CA PHE A 48 -7.25 -1.10 -6.79
C PHE A 48 -7.81 -1.98 -5.66
N LEU A 49 -8.16 -1.39 -4.51
CA LEU A 49 -8.70 -2.12 -3.35
C LEU A 49 -10.05 -2.78 -3.66
N GLU A 50 -10.87 -2.17 -4.52
CA GLU A 50 -12.19 -2.69 -4.88
C GLU A 50 -12.13 -3.76 -5.99
N SER A 51 -11.21 -3.63 -6.96
CA SER A 51 -11.18 -4.46 -8.17
C SER A 51 -10.10 -5.55 -8.18
N GLN A 52 -8.87 -5.22 -7.80
CA GLN A 52 -7.71 -6.10 -7.98
C GLN A 52 -7.27 -6.80 -6.69
N LEU A 53 -7.42 -6.15 -5.53
CA LEU A 53 -7.02 -6.73 -4.25
C LEU A 53 -7.68 -8.09 -3.97
N PRO A 54 -8.99 -8.33 -4.22
CA PRO A 54 -9.57 -9.65 -4.01
C PRO A 54 -8.93 -10.75 -4.85
N GLY A 55 -8.53 -10.44 -6.09
CA GLY A 55 -7.83 -11.37 -6.98
C GLY A 55 -6.42 -11.69 -6.48
N LEU A 56 -5.67 -10.66 -6.07
CA LEU A 56 -4.36 -10.82 -5.45
C LEU A 56 -4.42 -11.71 -4.19
N LEU A 57 -5.41 -11.49 -3.33
CA LEU A 57 -5.60 -12.31 -2.13
C LEU A 57 -5.91 -13.77 -2.49
N ALA A 58 -6.76 -14.00 -3.48
CA ALA A 58 -7.13 -15.35 -3.92
C ALA A 58 -5.92 -16.13 -4.47
N GLU A 59 -5.04 -15.48 -5.23
CA GLU A 59 -3.82 -16.09 -5.76
C GLU A 59 -2.81 -16.45 -4.67
N GLU A 60 -2.69 -15.60 -3.65
CA GLU A 60 -1.89 -15.89 -2.46
C GLU A 60 -2.51 -16.98 -1.56
N GLY A 61 -3.70 -17.50 -1.91
CA GLY A 61 -4.45 -18.46 -1.10
C GLY A 61 -4.92 -17.86 0.23
N ARG A 62 -5.13 -16.55 0.26
CA ARG A 62 -5.49 -15.78 1.46
C ARG A 62 -6.85 -15.14 1.31
N PHE A 63 -7.40 -14.77 2.46
CA PHE A 63 -8.66 -14.06 2.52
C PHE A 63 -8.59 -13.01 3.61
N LEU A 64 -9.01 -11.79 3.30
CA LEU A 64 -9.30 -10.78 4.30
C LEU A 64 -10.79 -10.79 4.59
N ASP A 65 -11.14 -10.94 5.87
CA ASP A 65 -12.53 -10.77 6.27
C ASP A 65 -12.99 -9.33 6.02
N ARG A 66 -14.30 -9.11 5.89
CA ARG A 66 -14.86 -7.78 5.58
C ARG A 66 -14.41 -6.68 6.55
N LYS A 67 -14.16 -7.00 7.82
CA LYS A 67 -13.69 -6.05 8.83
C LYS A 67 -12.22 -5.72 8.61
N ALA A 68 -11.38 -6.71 8.28
CA ALA A 68 -9.99 -6.46 7.90
C ALA A 68 -9.89 -5.62 6.62
N LEU A 69 -10.70 -5.92 5.60
CA LEU A 69 -10.73 -5.16 4.36
C LEU A 69 -11.15 -3.69 4.59
N ARG A 70 -12.21 -3.44 5.36
CA ARG A 70 -12.63 -2.07 5.72
C ARG A 70 -11.57 -1.32 6.52
N ARG A 71 -10.84 -2.00 7.40
CA ARG A 71 -9.74 -1.40 8.17
C ARG A 71 -8.58 -1.04 7.26
N LEU A 72 -8.22 -1.94 6.34
CA LEU A 72 -7.19 -1.69 5.33
C LEU A 72 -7.58 -0.49 4.47
N GLU A 73 -8.78 -0.49 3.89
CA GLU A 73 -9.28 0.63 3.07
C GLU A 73 -9.20 1.94 3.84
N LYS A 74 -9.69 1.99 5.08
CA LYS A 74 -9.62 3.19 5.91
C LYS A 74 -8.18 3.68 6.10
N ARG A 75 -7.24 2.81 6.46
CA ARG A 75 -5.84 3.20 6.73
C ARG A 75 -5.11 3.69 5.49
N VAL A 76 -5.36 3.07 4.33
CA VAL A 76 -4.71 3.50 3.09
C VAL A 76 -5.35 4.80 2.58
N LEU A 77 -6.67 4.97 2.72
CA LEU A 77 -7.37 6.18 2.28
C LEU A 77 -7.22 7.38 3.22
N ASP A 78 -6.94 7.17 4.51
CA ASP A 78 -6.65 8.24 5.48
C ASP A 78 -5.18 8.71 5.40
N PHE A 79 -4.35 8.07 4.57
CA PHE A 79 -2.96 8.46 4.38
C PHE A 79 -2.85 9.81 3.66
N ASP A 80 -2.12 10.73 4.28
CA ASP A 80 -1.71 11.99 3.66
C ASP A 80 -0.21 11.94 3.33
N PRO A 81 0.19 11.87 2.04
CA PRO A 81 1.59 11.79 1.61
C PRO A 81 2.41 13.06 1.91
N ARG A 82 1.75 14.16 2.33
CA ARG A 82 2.40 15.39 2.79
C ARG A 82 3.02 15.22 4.17
N HIS A 83 2.55 14.27 4.95
CA HIS A 83 3.12 13.93 6.25
C HIS A 83 4.06 12.73 6.12
N PRO A 84 5.27 12.79 6.72
CA PRO A 84 6.20 11.67 6.65
C PRO A 84 5.63 10.46 7.39
N THR A 85 5.73 9.29 6.77
CA THR A 85 5.36 8.01 7.39
C THR A 85 6.22 7.75 8.64
N PRO A 86 5.76 6.92 9.60
CA PRO A 86 6.61 6.52 10.72
C PRO A 86 7.95 5.94 10.27
N GLU A 87 7.97 5.14 9.19
CA GLU A 87 9.19 4.59 8.62
C GLU A 87 10.13 5.69 8.09
N GLU A 88 9.62 6.74 7.44
CA GLU A 88 10.42 7.90 7.04
C GLU A 88 10.93 8.73 8.24
N ARG A 89 10.21 8.71 9.37
CA ARG A 89 10.64 9.40 10.60
C ARG A 89 11.76 8.66 11.32
N PHE A 90 11.67 7.34 11.39
CA PHE A 90 12.67 6.50 12.09
C PHE A 90 13.84 6.07 11.19
N GLY A 91 13.67 6.08 9.87
CA GLY A 91 14.69 5.73 8.88
C GLY A 91 15.63 6.87 8.50
N ARG A 92 15.42 8.10 8.99
CA ARG A 92 16.41 9.17 8.80
C ARG A 92 17.61 8.89 9.72
N PRO A 93 18.82 8.68 9.18
CA PRO A 93 20.02 8.79 10.00
C PRO A 93 20.02 10.20 10.61
N ILE A 94 20.27 10.25 11.91
CA ILE A 94 20.49 11.49 12.63
C ILE A 94 21.67 12.16 11.93
N ALA A 95 21.42 13.18 11.10
CA ALA A 95 22.48 13.96 10.49
C ALA A 95 23.15 14.75 11.61
N GLY A 96 24.15 14.15 12.23
CA GLY A 96 24.80 14.70 13.41
C GLY A 96 25.88 13.79 13.95
N THR A 97 27.00 13.69 13.24
CA THR A 97 28.37 13.83 13.75
C THR A 97 29.36 13.51 12.63
N THR A 98 29.93 14.52 12.00
CA THR A 98 31.38 14.69 11.79
C THR A 98 31.62 16.15 11.41
#